data_AF-A0A7L3M4M6-F1
#
_entry.id   AF-A0A7L3M4M6-F1
#
_cell.length_a   1.000
_cell.length_b   1.000
_cell.length_c   1.000
_cell.angle_alpha   90.00
_cell.angle_beta   90.00
_cell.angle_gamma   90.00
#
_symmetry.space_group_name_H-M   'P 1'
#
loop_
_entity.id
_entity.type
_entity.pdbx_description
1 polymer ?
#
loop_
_entity_poly.entity_id
_entity_poly.type
_entity_poly.pdbx_seq_one_letter_code
_entity_poly.pdbx_strand_id
1 'polypeptide(L)'
;FTELGQGLFQLRQLLRALSDLRLKVTYERDPLVAETPLLEQRLQEQLTHLLKSAFVVEQQPSTPNAGKRPLVLRTGSKFSSRARLLVRLQDRNHRMEAKIHIDRFRRFNILTSSSKTLLAGDSPQEGLICDFQYLTLKEQKDSRAGKGKGTSGEGPLVVTEELHLITFTLAYAYCGLELELETTTLPFVIISNNNQLSSAWASILWFNMLSSDPKVSGTPLSPVPPP
;
A
#
# COMPACT_ATOMS: atom_id res chain seq x y z
N PHE A 1 15.61 -8.94 2.20
CA PHE A 1 14.54 -8.53 3.13
C PHE A 1 14.37 -9.49 4.29
N THR A 2 13.97 -10.75 4.06
CA THR A 2 13.73 -11.72 5.16
C THR A 2 14.93 -11.96 6.07
N GLU A 3 16.10 -12.30 5.53
CA GLU A 3 17.33 -12.53 6.32
C GLU A 3 17.69 -11.33 7.22
N LEU A 4 17.65 -10.12 6.65
CA LEU A 4 17.86 -8.89 7.41
C LEU A 4 16.81 -8.72 8.52
N GLY A 5 15.53 -8.98 8.21
CA GLY A 5 14.47 -8.97 9.20
C GLY A 5 14.72 -9.96 10.35
N GLN A 6 15.14 -11.19 10.03
CA GLN A 6 15.49 -12.20 11.03
C GLN A 6 16.61 -11.72 11.94
N GLY A 7 17.69 -11.18 11.38
CA GLY A 7 18.80 -10.61 12.14
C GLY A 7 18.37 -9.47 13.07
N LEU A 8 17.54 -8.54 12.58
CA LEU A 8 17.04 -7.44 13.41
C LEU A 8 16.10 -7.92 14.53
N PHE A 9 15.23 -8.90 14.26
CA PHE A 9 14.38 -9.48 15.30
C PHE A 9 15.16 -10.31 16.32
N GLN A 10 16.22 -11.00 15.90
CA GLN A 10 17.14 -11.68 16.80
C GLN A 10 17.87 -10.68 17.70
N LEU A 11 18.39 -9.58 17.14
CA LEU A 11 18.98 -8.49 17.92
C LEU A 11 17.98 -7.92 18.92
N ARG A 12 16.70 -7.79 18.55
CA ARG A 12 15.66 -7.30 19.46
C ARG A 12 15.43 -8.24 20.63
N GLN A 13 15.44 -9.54 20.39
CA GLN A 13 15.35 -10.54 21.46
C GLN A 13 16.58 -10.48 22.37
N LEU A 14 17.78 -10.30 21.80
CA LEU A 14 19.03 -10.15 22.55
C LEU A 14 19.00 -8.92 23.45
N LEU A 15 18.54 -7.77 22.94
CA LEU A 15 18.38 -6.55 23.72
C LEU A 15 17.37 -6.71 24.86
N ARG A 16 16.25 -7.41 24.63
CA ARG A 16 15.30 -7.74 25.71
C ARG A 16 15.95 -8.59 26.80
N ALA A 17 16.68 -9.64 26.43
CA ALA A 17 17.39 -10.48 27.40
C ALA A 17 18.47 -9.70 28.18
N LEU A 18 19.15 -8.76 27.52
CA LEU A 18 20.11 -7.87 28.17
C LEU A 18 19.42 -6.92 29.15
N SER A 19 18.27 -6.37 28.79
CA SER A 19 17.43 -5.56 29.69
C SER A 19 16.97 -6.36 30.92
N ASP A 20 16.61 -7.64 30.75
CA ASP A 20 16.24 -8.54 31.87
C ASP A 20 17.43 -8.87 32.78
N LEU A 21 18.63 -9.04 32.21
CA LEU A 21 19.87 -9.25 32.98
C LEU A 21 20.24 -8.01 33.79
N ARG A 22 20.09 -6.82 33.20
CA ARG A 22 20.31 -5.53 33.88
C ARG A 22 19.44 -5.37 35.12
N LEU A 23 18.18 -5.83 35.06
CA LEU A 23 17.28 -5.80 36.23
C LEU A 23 17.79 -6.69 37.38
N LYS A 24 18.62 -7.69 37.09
CA LYS A 24 19.19 -8.60 38.10
C LYS A 24 20.55 -8.13 38.62
N VAL A 25 21.37 -7.56 37.75
CA VAL A 25 22.73 -7.13 38.06
C VAL A 25 23.00 -5.79 37.39
N THR A 26 23.29 -4.78 38.19
CA THR A 26 23.76 -3.46 37.72
C THR A 26 24.77 -2.89 38.72
N TYR A 27 25.56 -1.92 38.27
CA TYR A 27 26.66 -1.34 39.04
C TYR A 27 26.84 0.15 38.71
N GLU A 28 27.66 0.86 39.50
CA GLU A 28 27.93 2.27 39.23
C GLU A 28 28.59 2.46 37.86
N ARG A 29 28.02 3.35 37.04
CA ARG A 29 28.45 3.64 35.66
C ARG A 29 28.32 2.46 34.69
N ASP A 30 27.31 1.61 34.90
CA ASP A 30 26.95 0.58 33.93
C ASP A 30 26.60 1.19 32.55
N PRO A 31 27.38 0.91 31.50
CA PRO A 31 27.13 1.46 30.16
C PRO A 31 25.78 1.00 29.60
N LEU A 32 25.26 -0.14 30.05
CA LEU A 32 23.96 -0.68 29.63
C LEU A 32 22.77 0.16 30.13
N VAL A 33 22.99 1.09 31.07
CA VAL A 33 21.96 2.04 31.51
C VAL A 33 21.78 3.13 30.45
N ALA A 34 22.88 3.63 29.87
CA ALA A 34 22.84 4.72 28.90
C ALA A 34 22.70 4.24 27.45
N GLU A 35 23.35 3.13 27.08
CA GLU A 35 23.45 2.70 25.68
C GLU A 35 22.27 1.84 25.21
N THR A 36 21.74 0.97 26.08
CA THR A 36 20.66 0.04 25.71
C THR A 36 19.41 0.73 25.17
N PRO A 37 18.89 1.83 25.78
CA PRO A 37 17.75 2.56 25.22
C PRO A 37 18.01 3.14 23.82
N LEU A 38 19.24 3.63 23.57
CA LEU A 38 19.63 4.17 22.27
C LEU A 38 19.70 3.07 21.20
N LEU A 39 20.20 1.88 21.56
CA LEU A 39 20.24 0.72 20.68
C LEU A 39 18.83 0.21 20.37
N GLU A 40 17.96 0.14 21.38
CA GLU A 40 16.55 -0.24 21.20
C GLU A 40 15.81 0.71 20.26
N GLN A 41 16.02 2.03 20.43
CA GLN A 41 15.42 3.04 19.55
C GLN A 41 15.89 2.88 18.11
N ARG A 42 17.21 2.79 17.87
CA ARG A 42 17.77 2.61 16.52
C ARG A 42 17.28 1.33 15.87
N LEU A 43 17.19 0.25 16.63
CA LEU A 43 16.69 -1.02 16.13
C LEU A 43 15.21 -0.94 15.75
N GLN A 44 14.41 -0.25 16.56
CA GLN A 44 12.99 -0.02 16.29
C GLN A 44 12.79 0.80 15.01
N GLU A 45 13.60 1.86 14.80
CA GLU A 45 13.58 2.67 13.58
C GLU A 45 13.96 1.83 12.35
N GLN A 46 15.02 1.02 12.44
CA GLN A 46 15.46 0.13 11.37
C GLN A 46 14.41 -0.93 11.01
N LEU A 47 13.81 -1.58 12.02
CA LEU A 47 12.71 -2.55 11.82
C LEU A 47 11.52 -1.88 11.15
N THR A 48 11.13 -0.70 11.61
CA THR A 48 10.01 0.06 11.05
C THR A 48 10.26 0.42 9.58
N HIS A 49 11.45 0.95 9.28
CA HIS A 49 11.84 1.30 7.91
C HIS A 49 11.89 0.07 7.00
N LEU A 50 12.48 -1.03 7.46
CA LEU A 50 12.56 -2.28 6.71
C LEU A 50 11.16 -2.80 6.37
N LEU A 51 10.27 -2.89 7.36
CA LEU A 51 8.93 -3.45 7.17
C LEU A 51 8.07 -2.58 6.25
N LYS A 52 8.11 -1.25 6.42
CA LYS A 52 7.41 -0.30 5.53
C LYS A 52 7.91 -0.41 4.09
N SER A 53 9.23 -0.49 3.89
CA SER A 53 9.82 -0.62 2.55
C SER A 53 9.58 -1.99 1.92
N ALA A 54 9.38 -3.02 2.73
CA ALA A 54 9.14 -4.38 2.28
C ALA A 54 7.68 -4.65 1.88
N PHE A 55 6.75 -3.74 2.18
CA PHE A 55 5.35 -3.90 1.81
C PHE A 55 5.07 -3.22 0.47
N VAL A 56 4.89 -4.04 -0.57
CA VAL A 56 4.85 -3.59 -1.96
C VAL A 56 3.63 -4.10 -2.69
N VAL A 57 3.18 -3.37 -3.71
CA VAL A 57 2.18 -3.86 -4.66
C VAL A 57 2.87 -4.75 -5.69
N GLU A 58 2.58 -6.05 -5.64
CA GLU A 58 3.11 -7.04 -6.58
C GLU A 58 2.32 -7.01 -7.90
N GLN A 59 0.99 -6.96 -7.82
CA GLN A 59 0.11 -6.89 -8.98
C GLN A 59 -0.72 -5.61 -8.93
N GLN A 60 -0.41 -4.71 -9.87
CA GLN A 60 -1.18 -3.50 -10.09
C GLN A 60 -2.63 -3.81 -10.49
N PRO A 61 -3.59 -2.90 -10.22
CA PRO A 61 -4.99 -3.09 -10.55
C PRO A 61 -5.19 -3.42 -12.04
N SER A 62 -5.76 -4.59 -12.31
CA SER A 62 -6.02 -5.04 -13.68
C SER A 62 -7.27 -5.91 -13.77
N THR A 63 -7.98 -5.80 -14.90
CA THR A 63 -9.09 -6.70 -15.22
C THR A 63 -8.56 -8.01 -15.83
N PRO A 64 -9.23 -9.17 -15.66
CA PRO A 64 -8.75 -10.47 -16.16
C PRO A 64 -8.40 -10.50 -17.66
N ASN A 65 -9.16 -9.75 -18.48
CA ASN A 65 -8.96 -9.64 -19.92
C ASN A 65 -8.42 -8.26 -20.33
N ALA A 66 -7.58 -7.62 -19.50
CA ALA A 66 -7.14 -6.23 -19.68
C ALA A 66 -6.41 -5.92 -21.00
N GLY A 67 -6.17 -6.90 -21.88
CA GLY A 67 -5.65 -6.68 -23.24
C GLY A 67 -4.48 -5.71 -23.30
N LYS A 68 -3.32 -6.06 -22.73
CA LYS A 68 -2.10 -5.23 -22.68
C LYS A 68 -2.26 -3.80 -22.10
N ARG A 69 -3.38 -3.46 -21.43
CA ARG A 69 -3.64 -2.13 -20.85
C ARG A 69 -3.92 -2.22 -19.34
N PRO A 70 -2.90 -2.49 -18.51
CA PRO A 70 -3.03 -2.44 -17.04
C PRO A 70 -3.37 -1.02 -16.57
N LEU A 71 -3.84 -0.84 -15.31
CA LEU A 71 -4.15 0.48 -14.73
C LEU A 71 -5.29 1.25 -15.42
N VAL A 72 -6.08 0.60 -16.27
CA VAL A 72 -7.36 1.14 -16.74
C VAL A 72 -8.48 0.20 -16.32
N LEU A 73 -9.30 0.65 -15.37
CA LEU A 73 -10.39 -0.13 -14.81
C LEU A 73 -11.72 0.35 -15.34
N ARG A 74 -12.65 -0.57 -15.57
CA ARG A 74 -14.03 -0.22 -15.94
C ARG A 74 -14.97 -0.37 -14.76
N THR A 75 -15.82 0.63 -14.53
CA THR A 75 -16.89 0.55 -13.52
C THR A 75 -17.79 -0.65 -13.77
N GLY A 76 -18.13 -1.41 -12.73
CA GLY A 76 -18.93 -2.63 -12.84
C GLY A 76 -18.19 -3.86 -13.36
N SER A 77 -16.96 -3.72 -13.87
CA SER A 77 -16.11 -4.86 -14.21
C SER A 77 -15.36 -5.37 -12.99
N LYS A 78 -15.10 -6.68 -12.98
CA LYS A 78 -14.25 -7.32 -11.96
C LYS A 78 -12.77 -7.04 -12.25
N PHE A 79 -12.01 -6.69 -11.21
CA PHE A 79 -10.56 -6.52 -11.28
C PHE A 79 -9.87 -7.23 -10.11
N SER A 80 -8.56 -7.34 -10.21
CA SER A 80 -7.70 -7.90 -9.17
C SER A 80 -6.54 -6.96 -8.88
N SER A 81 -6.09 -6.96 -7.63
CA SER A 81 -4.82 -6.35 -7.23
C SER A 81 -4.24 -7.10 -6.04
N ARG A 82 -2.91 -7.12 -5.95
CA ARG A 82 -2.16 -7.95 -5.00
C ARG A 82 -1.03 -7.16 -4.37
N ALA A 83 -0.98 -7.16 -3.05
CA ALA A 83 0.17 -6.69 -2.28
C ALA A 83 0.94 -7.87 -1.69
N ARG A 84 2.26 -7.71 -1.51
CA ARG A 84 3.14 -8.69 -0.90
C ARG A 84 4.01 -8.01 0.15
N LEU A 85 4.16 -8.66 1.30
CA LEU A 85 5.19 -8.34 2.27
C LEU A 85 6.43 -9.21 1.99
N LEU A 86 7.54 -8.57 1.61
CA LEU A 86 8.80 -9.24 1.26
C LEU A 86 9.53 -9.82 2.47
N VAL A 87 9.20 -9.38 3.68
CA VAL A 87 9.69 -9.95 4.94
C VAL A 87 8.77 -11.09 5.34
N ARG A 88 9.27 -12.33 5.24
CA ARG A 88 8.49 -13.55 5.49
C ARG A 88 8.54 -13.96 6.96
N LEU A 89 8.13 -13.08 7.84
CA LEU A 89 8.09 -13.31 9.29
C LEU A 89 6.66 -13.12 9.79
N GLN A 90 6.08 -14.21 10.27
CA GLN A 90 4.74 -14.24 10.86
C GLN A 90 4.73 -15.23 12.02
N ASP A 91 3.90 -14.95 13.01
CA ASP A 91 3.56 -15.94 14.03
C ASP A 91 2.41 -16.80 13.50
N ARG A 92 2.51 -18.13 13.62
CA ARG A 92 1.44 -19.05 13.20
C ARG A 92 0.16 -18.85 14.02
N ASN A 93 0.30 -18.31 15.22
CA ASN A 93 -0.81 -18.13 16.16
C ASN A 93 -1.49 -16.76 16.04
N HIS A 94 -0.86 -15.80 15.38
CA HIS A 94 -1.42 -14.45 15.20
C HIS A 94 -1.81 -14.23 13.74
N ARG A 95 -3.11 -14.04 13.51
CA ARG A 95 -3.63 -13.70 12.18
C ARG A 95 -3.50 -12.19 11.97
N MET A 96 -2.82 -11.81 10.90
CA MET A 96 -2.74 -10.42 10.45
C MET A 96 -3.89 -10.12 9.49
N GLU A 97 -4.48 -8.93 9.60
CA GLU A 97 -5.56 -8.47 8.71
C GLU A 97 -5.03 -7.43 7.73
N ALA A 98 -5.31 -7.64 6.45
CA ALA A 98 -5.07 -6.69 5.37
C ALA A 98 -6.37 -6.03 4.92
N LYS A 99 -6.32 -4.74 4.63
CA LYS A 99 -7.46 -3.96 4.12
C LYS A 99 -7.09 -3.26 2.81
N ILE A 100 -8.09 -3.00 1.99
CA ILE A 100 -7.94 -2.29 0.71
C ILE A 100 -8.96 -1.15 0.66
N HIS A 101 -8.51 0.04 0.25
CA HIS A 101 -9.37 1.21 0.07
C HIS A 101 -8.93 2.05 -1.14
N ILE A 102 -9.85 2.85 -1.67
CA ILE A 102 -9.62 3.74 -2.82
C ILE A 102 -9.67 5.19 -2.37
N ASP A 103 -8.81 6.01 -2.96
CA ASP A 103 -8.75 7.45 -2.70
C ASP A 103 -10.07 8.17 -3.01
N ARG A 104 -10.31 9.29 -2.32
CA ARG A 104 -11.61 9.97 -2.21
C ARG A 104 -11.95 10.90 -3.38
N PHE A 105 -11.06 11.09 -4.36
CA PHE A 105 -11.35 11.86 -5.56
C PHE A 105 -12.44 11.15 -6.39
N ARG A 106 -13.60 11.80 -6.56
CA ARG A 106 -14.89 11.23 -7.02
C ARG A 106 -15.18 9.87 -6.36
N ARG A 107 -15.79 9.90 -5.17
CA ARG A 107 -15.98 8.71 -4.30
C ARG A 107 -16.38 7.44 -5.07
N PHE A 108 -15.45 6.52 -5.26
CA PHE A 108 -15.73 5.17 -5.73
C PHE A 108 -15.69 4.22 -4.52
N ASN A 109 -16.69 3.34 -4.44
CA ASN A 109 -16.73 2.31 -3.40
C ASN A 109 -16.34 0.96 -3.98
N ILE A 110 -15.48 0.24 -3.25
CA ILE A 110 -15.24 -1.19 -3.46
C ILE A 110 -16.45 -1.95 -2.89
N LEU A 111 -17.18 -2.66 -3.76
CA LEU A 111 -18.44 -3.34 -3.37
C LEU A 111 -18.24 -4.74 -2.75
N THR A 112 -17.01 -5.25 -2.77
CA THR A 112 -16.66 -6.58 -2.26
C THR A 112 -15.92 -6.46 -0.92
N SER A 113 -15.65 -7.60 -0.25
CA SER A 113 -14.89 -7.62 1.01
C SER A 113 -13.61 -6.79 0.88
N SER A 114 -13.55 -5.68 1.61
CA SER A 114 -12.42 -4.76 1.64
C SER A 114 -11.37 -5.17 2.67
N SER A 115 -11.60 -6.25 3.42
CA SER A 115 -10.59 -6.87 4.27
C SER A 115 -10.44 -8.35 3.99
N LYS A 116 -9.22 -8.83 4.23
CA LYS A 116 -8.81 -10.24 4.12
C LYS A 116 -7.75 -10.55 5.15
N THR A 117 -7.85 -11.73 5.76
CA THR A 117 -6.75 -12.28 6.57
C THR A 117 -5.58 -12.61 5.67
N LEU A 118 -4.38 -12.22 6.08
CA LEU A 118 -3.16 -12.51 5.36
C LEU A 118 -2.92 -14.03 5.37
N LEU A 119 -2.75 -14.61 4.19
CA LEU A 119 -2.42 -16.02 4.02
C LEU A 119 -0.93 -16.11 3.68
N ALA A 120 -0.23 -17.01 4.36
CA ALA A 120 1.05 -17.48 3.84
C ALA A 120 0.74 -18.32 2.60
N GLY A 121 1.42 -18.02 1.49
CA GLY A 121 1.29 -18.85 0.30
C GLY A 121 1.76 -20.28 0.58
N ASP A 122 1.19 -21.21 -0.17
CA ASP A 122 1.41 -22.66 0.00
C ASP A 122 2.84 -23.07 -0.36
N SER A 123 3.54 -22.23 -1.12
CA SER A 123 4.94 -22.43 -1.48
C SER A 123 5.90 -21.49 -0.73
N PRO A 124 7.15 -21.93 -0.47
CA PRO A 124 8.19 -21.07 0.09
C PRO A 124 8.55 -19.89 -0.82
N GLN A 125 8.08 -19.84 -2.07
CA GLN A 125 8.28 -18.71 -2.98
C GLN A 125 7.15 -17.67 -2.92
N GLU A 126 5.94 -18.03 -2.49
CA GLU A 126 4.79 -17.11 -2.50
C GLU A 126 4.88 -16.04 -1.41
N GLY A 127 5.48 -16.34 -0.26
CA GLY A 127 5.63 -15.35 0.82
C GLY A 127 4.29 -14.92 1.43
N LEU A 128 4.25 -13.72 2.02
CA LEU A 128 3.08 -13.17 2.69
C LEU A 128 2.29 -12.31 1.69
N ILE A 129 1.18 -12.85 1.16
CA ILE A 129 0.41 -12.25 0.06
C ILE A 129 -0.96 -11.78 0.55
N CYS A 130 -1.34 -10.58 0.11
CA CYS A 130 -2.68 -10.02 0.23
C CYS A 130 -3.32 -9.99 -1.17
N ASP A 131 -3.98 -11.07 -1.57
CA ASP A 131 -4.56 -11.19 -2.91
C ASP A 131 -6.05 -10.82 -2.91
N PHE A 132 -6.38 -9.69 -3.53
CA PHE A 132 -7.76 -9.22 -3.68
C PHE A 132 -8.24 -9.44 -5.12
N GLN A 133 -8.96 -10.53 -5.31
CA GLN A 133 -9.57 -10.91 -6.59
C GLN A 133 -11.05 -10.52 -6.64
N TYR A 134 -11.56 -10.34 -7.86
CA TYR A 134 -12.97 -10.07 -8.16
C TYR A 134 -13.54 -8.80 -7.52
N LEU A 135 -12.68 -7.81 -7.24
CA LEU A 135 -13.09 -6.50 -6.77
C LEU A 135 -13.94 -5.79 -7.83
N THR A 136 -14.91 -4.98 -7.39
CA THR A 136 -15.77 -4.21 -8.30
C THR A 136 -15.93 -2.78 -7.79
N LEU A 137 -15.80 -1.82 -8.69
CA LEU A 137 -15.97 -0.39 -8.39
C LEU A 137 -17.35 0.10 -8.78
N LYS A 138 -17.96 0.88 -7.89
CA LYS A 138 -19.19 1.63 -8.17
C LYS A 138 -19.01 3.09 -7.78
N GLU A 139 -19.35 3.96 -8.71
CA GLU A 139 -19.39 5.41 -8.48
C GLU A 139 -20.44 5.74 -7.42
N GLN A 140 -20.05 6.50 -6.40
CA GLN A 140 -20.97 7.04 -5.42
C GLN A 140 -21.54 8.34 -5.98
N LYS A 141 -22.76 8.26 -6.50
CA LYS A 141 -23.49 9.44 -6.93
C LYS A 141 -23.89 10.26 -5.71
N ASP A 142 -23.24 11.39 -5.50
CA ASP A 142 -23.63 12.34 -4.45
C ASP A 142 -25.04 12.86 -4.72
N SER A 143 -26.01 12.42 -3.91
CA SER A 143 -27.39 12.88 -3.97
C SER A 143 -27.58 14.31 -3.42
N ARG A 144 -26.50 15.07 -3.23
CA ARG A 144 -26.50 16.42 -2.63
C ARG A 144 -25.98 17.54 -3.52
N ALA A 145 -25.61 17.30 -4.78
CA ALA A 145 -25.28 18.37 -5.71
C ALA A 145 -26.55 19.01 -6.33
N GLY A 146 -27.37 19.61 -5.48
CA GLY A 146 -28.34 20.61 -5.90
C GLY A 146 -27.61 21.92 -6.18
N LYS A 147 -27.70 22.41 -7.42
CA LYS A 147 -27.62 23.83 -7.83
C LYS A 147 -26.75 24.74 -6.94
N GLY A 148 -25.45 24.83 -7.22
CA GLY A 148 -24.54 25.77 -6.57
C GLY A 148 -23.52 26.34 -7.55
N LYS A 149 -23.78 27.54 -8.04
CA LYS A 149 -22.86 28.36 -8.85
C LYS A 149 -21.82 28.98 -7.90
N GLY A 150 -20.53 28.67 -8.06
CA GLY A 150 -19.47 29.44 -7.39
C GLY A 150 -18.13 28.72 -7.15
N THR A 151 -17.13 29.11 -7.95
CA THR A 151 -15.72 29.35 -7.58
C THR A 151 -14.79 28.19 -7.18
N SER A 152 -14.16 27.57 -8.19
CA SER A 152 -12.70 27.37 -8.29
C SER A 152 -12.36 27.02 -9.75
N GLY A 153 -11.37 27.69 -10.34
CA GLY A 153 -11.12 27.80 -11.79
C GLY A 153 -10.57 26.56 -12.51
N GLU A 154 -10.97 25.35 -12.12
CA GLU A 154 -10.76 24.14 -12.91
C GLU A 154 -12.12 23.50 -13.15
N GLY A 155 -12.54 23.41 -14.42
CA GLY A 155 -13.68 22.57 -14.76
C GLY A 155 -13.42 21.14 -14.28
N PRO A 156 -14.46 20.33 -13.99
CA PRO A 156 -14.25 18.94 -13.62
C PRO A 156 -13.37 18.28 -14.69
N LEU A 157 -12.22 17.74 -14.28
CA LEU A 157 -11.27 17.07 -15.17
C LEU A 157 -12.05 16.10 -16.06
N VAL A 158 -11.65 16.02 -17.34
CA VAL A 158 -12.24 15.04 -18.25
C VAL A 158 -12.04 13.67 -17.60
N VAL A 159 -13.08 12.84 -17.54
CA VAL A 159 -13.12 11.54 -16.82
C VAL A 159 -11.88 10.66 -17.08
N THR A 160 -11.19 10.85 -18.20
CA THR A 160 -10.02 10.11 -18.66
C THR A 160 -8.68 10.63 -18.12
N GLU A 161 -8.66 11.77 -17.43
CA GLU A 161 -7.48 12.38 -16.80
C GLU A 161 -7.48 12.22 -15.28
N GLU A 162 -8.55 11.66 -14.72
CA GLU A 162 -8.67 11.43 -13.28
C GLU A 162 -7.92 10.17 -12.87
N LEU A 163 -6.90 10.39 -12.04
CA LEU A 163 -6.04 9.37 -11.50
C LEU A 163 -6.48 8.99 -10.08
N HIS A 164 -6.68 7.70 -9.86
CA HIS A 164 -7.05 7.13 -8.57
C HIS A 164 -5.92 6.26 -8.03
N LEU A 165 -5.88 6.15 -6.70
CA LEU A 165 -4.98 5.27 -5.98
C LEU A 165 -5.78 4.24 -5.19
N ILE A 166 -5.25 3.01 -5.15
CA ILE A 166 -5.67 1.99 -4.19
C ILE A 166 -4.57 1.92 -3.14
N THR A 167 -4.98 1.96 -1.89
CA THR A 167 -4.10 1.77 -0.74
C THR A 167 -4.42 0.45 -0.08
N PHE A 168 -3.37 -0.30 0.24
CA PHE A 168 -3.42 -1.47 1.09
C PHE A 168 -2.89 -1.10 2.46
N THR A 169 -3.60 -1.51 3.50
CA THR A 169 -3.09 -1.46 4.88
C THR A 169 -2.97 -2.88 5.42
N LEU A 170 -1.96 -3.12 6.26
CA LEU A 170 -1.71 -4.40 6.91
C LEU A 170 -1.37 -4.15 8.38
N ALA A 171 -2.19 -4.69 9.27
CA ALA A 171 -1.89 -4.72 10.70
C ALA A 171 -0.85 -5.83 10.97
N TYR A 172 0.43 -5.46 10.94
CA TYR A 172 1.55 -6.37 11.14
C TYR A 172 1.81 -6.59 12.62
N ALA A 173 1.87 -7.87 13.04
CA ALA A 173 2.17 -8.25 14.41
C ALA A 173 3.17 -9.41 14.43
N TYR A 174 4.35 -9.20 15.02
CA TYR A 174 5.38 -10.24 15.13
C TYR A 174 6.34 -9.99 16.31
N CYS A 175 6.54 -11.01 17.15
CA CYS A 175 7.43 -10.97 18.33
C CYS A 175 7.22 -9.74 19.25
N GLY A 176 5.97 -9.29 19.43
CA GLY A 176 5.63 -8.10 20.22
C GLY A 176 6.01 -6.77 19.53
N LEU A 177 6.27 -6.79 18.22
CA LEU A 177 6.15 -5.61 17.37
C LEU A 177 4.73 -5.56 16.82
N GLU A 178 4.08 -4.41 16.95
CA GLU A 178 2.85 -4.09 16.23
C GLU A 178 3.10 -2.86 15.38
N LEU A 179 2.73 -2.92 14.10
CA LEU A 179 2.94 -1.85 13.15
C LEU A 179 1.87 -1.89 12.06
N GLU A 180 1.29 -0.74 11.74
CA GLU A 180 0.46 -0.60 10.55
C GLU A 180 1.35 -0.30 9.34
N LEU A 181 1.32 -1.22 8.36
CA LEU A 181 2.02 -1.07 7.09
C LEU A 181 1.06 -0.55 6.04
N GLU A 182 1.53 0.34 5.18
CA GLU A 182 0.74 0.93 4.11
C GLU A 182 1.53 0.91 2.80
N THR A 183 0.87 0.55 1.70
CA THR A 183 1.44 0.65 0.36
C THR A 183 0.34 1.03 -0.64
N THR A 184 0.72 1.76 -1.68
CA THR A 184 -0.22 2.28 -2.68
C THR A 184 0.09 1.74 -4.06
N THR A 185 -0.94 1.58 -4.89
CA THR A 185 -0.79 1.24 -6.31
C THR A 185 -0.18 2.41 -7.06
N LEU A 186 0.26 2.15 -8.30
CA LEU A 186 0.42 3.23 -9.25
C LEU A 186 -0.93 3.88 -9.54
N PRO A 187 -0.94 5.14 -9.97
CA PRO A 187 -2.17 5.80 -10.36
C PRO A 187 -2.83 5.08 -11.53
N PHE A 188 -4.15 4.90 -11.44
CA PHE A 188 -4.95 4.22 -12.45
C PHE A 188 -6.17 5.06 -12.83
N VAL A 189 -6.69 4.86 -14.04
CA VAL A 189 -7.87 5.58 -14.55
C VAL A 189 -9.10 4.66 -14.48
N ILE A 190 -10.24 5.24 -14.11
CA ILE A 190 -11.53 4.55 -14.10
C ILE A 190 -12.37 5.03 -15.29
N ILE A 191 -12.80 4.10 -16.14
CA ILE A 191 -13.67 4.36 -17.28
C ILE A 191 -15.06 3.77 -17.06
N SER A 192 -16.06 4.35 -17.70
CA SER A 192 -17.43 3.82 -17.73
C SER A 192 -17.70 3.04 -19.03
N ASN A 193 -17.09 3.49 -20.13
CA ASN A 193 -17.33 2.99 -21.48
C ASN A 193 -16.01 2.74 -22.23
N ASN A 194 -16.02 1.76 -23.14
CA ASN A 194 -14.85 1.35 -23.93
C ASN A 194 -14.34 2.44 -24.87
N ASN A 195 -15.18 3.39 -25.28
CA ASN A 195 -14.74 4.53 -26.09
C ASN A 195 -13.73 5.43 -25.34
N GLN A 196 -13.73 5.41 -24.00
CA GLN A 196 -12.77 6.15 -23.16
C GLN A 196 -11.41 5.44 -23.04
N LEU A 197 -11.32 4.16 -23.42
CA LEU A 197 -10.13 3.32 -23.18
C LEU A 197 -8.86 3.85 -23.85
N SER A 198 -8.98 4.45 -25.03
CA SER A 198 -7.80 4.99 -25.74
C SER A 198 -7.23 6.22 -25.04
N SER A 199 -8.09 7.14 -24.60
CA SER A 199 -7.67 8.35 -23.90
C SER A 199 -7.16 8.03 -22.50
N ALA A 200 -7.88 7.18 -21.74
CA ALA A 200 -7.41 6.72 -20.43
C ALA A 200 -6.04 6.04 -20.50
N TRP A 201 -5.80 5.20 -21.52
CA TRP A 201 -4.51 4.56 -21.71
C TRP A 201 -3.39 5.55 -22.07
N ALA A 202 -3.70 6.58 -22.87
CA ALA A 202 -2.74 7.65 -23.14
C ALA A 202 -2.33 8.40 -21.86
N SER A 203 -3.29 8.70 -20.97
CA SER A 203 -3.01 9.32 -19.67
C SER A 203 -2.07 8.46 -18.81
N ILE A 204 -2.29 7.14 -18.76
CA ILE A 204 -1.42 6.21 -18.02
C ILE A 204 -0.02 6.15 -18.63
N LEU A 205 0.10 6.09 -19.96
CA LEU A 205 1.40 6.10 -20.63
C LEU A 205 2.15 7.41 -20.33
N TRP A 206 1.47 8.54 -20.46
CA TRP A 206 2.02 9.86 -20.20
C TRP A 206 2.51 9.98 -18.75
N PHE A 207 1.68 9.54 -17.79
CA PHE A 207 2.04 9.52 -16.38
C PHE A 207 3.28 8.66 -16.11
N ASN A 208 3.28 7.41 -16.57
CA ASN A 208 4.38 6.48 -16.31
C ASN A 208 5.68 6.87 -17.04
N MET A 209 5.59 7.59 -18.17
CA MET A 209 6.77 8.05 -18.90
C MET A 209 7.41 9.30 -18.28
N LEU A 210 6.62 10.19 -17.70
CA LEU A 210 7.08 11.54 -17.31
C LEU A 210 7.08 11.78 -15.81
N SER A 211 6.30 11.04 -15.03
CA SER A 211 6.29 11.15 -13.57
C SER A 211 7.33 10.21 -12.95
N SER A 212 8.20 10.76 -12.12
CA SER A 212 9.08 9.98 -11.23
C SER A 212 8.43 9.68 -9.87
N ASP A 213 7.31 10.35 -9.55
CA ASP A 213 6.61 10.16 -8.27
C ASP A 213 5.37 9.25 -8.47
N PRO A 214 5.32 8.08 -7.83
CA PRO A 214 4.22 7.13 -7.95
C PRO A 214 2.95 7.55 -7.20
N LYS A 215 2.94 8.64 -6.41
CA LYS A 215 1.83 8.99 -5.49
C LYS A 215 1.03 10.23 -5.86
N VAL A 216 1.26 10.81 -7.04
CA VAL A 216 0.57 12.05 -7.42
C VAL A 216 -0.89 11.78 -7.79
N SER A 217 -1.81 12.05 -6.86
CA SER A 217 -3.25 12.05 -7.08
C SER A 217 -3.75 13.48 -7.36
N GLY A 218 -4.47 13.67 -8.48
CA GLY A 218 -5.29 14.87 -8.69
C GLY A 218 -4.60 16.13 -9.24
N THR A 219 -3.34 16.10 -9.67
CA THR A 219 -2.77 17.22 -10.44
C THR A 219 -3.00 17.02 -11.94
N PRO A 220 -3.45 18.03 -12.70
CA PRO A 220 -3.45 17.96 -14.15
C PRO A 220 -2.03 17.67 -14.63
N LEU A 221 -1.89 16.67 -15.51
CA LEU A 221 -0.66 16.44 -16.26
C LEU A 221 -0.50 17.65 -17.20
N SER A 222 0.09 18.74 -16.73
CA SER A 222 0.61 19.75 -17.63
C SER A 222 1.60 19.04 -18.54
N PRO A 223 1.37 18.99 -19.87
CA PRO A 223 2.22 18.22 -20.75
C PRO A 223 3.61 18.85 -20.74
N VAL A 224 4.55 18.23 -20.04
CA VAL A 224 5.97 18.51 -20.22
C VAL A 224 6.34 17.85 -21.54
N PRO A 225 6.74 18.60 -22.57
CA PRO A 225 7.13 17.99 -23.83
C PRO A 225 8.32 17.06 -23.60
N PRO A 226 8.36 15.88 -24.26
CA PRO A 226 9.57 15.07 -24.28
C PRO A 226 10.74 15.86 -24.90
N PRO A 227 11.99 15.60 -24.46
CA PRO A 227 13.17 16.26 -25.01
C PRO A 227 13.38 15.98 -26.51
#